data_AF-F4WFP4-F1
#
_entry.id   AF-F4WFP4-F1
#
_cell.length_a   1.000
_cell.length_b   1.000
_cell.length_c   1.000
_cell.angle_alpha   90.00
_cell.angle_beta   90.00
_cell.angle_gamma   90.00
#
_symmetry.space_group_name_H-M   'P 1'
#
loop_
_entity.id
_entity.type
_entity.pdbx_description
1 polymer ?
#
loop_
_entity_poly.entity_id
_entity_poly.type
_entity_poly.pdbx_seq_one_letter_code
_entity_poly.pdbx_strand_id
1 'polypeptide(L)'
;MDELADIIREYETENEEFENLFYLCCTEVDEIRDEIKVVKENQKHLPSIQKVIYRPISACDSSEKSYDNKCICSTLKEEIWKLRMEIISKNKRIQALELQIHSRNALHKICKKRLQQLSRAHSYKISKLKAEIEQIQMAMLCIKAKECEDKMIYEIEEGESDLEECNLISPKKEIKEEIQDIRNKLLLSLNLREHAI
;
A
#
# COMPACT_ATOMS: atom_id res chain seq x y z
N MET A 1 5.41 16.00 11.72
CA MET A 1 5.87 15.39 10.45
C MET A 1 6.52 14.04 10.72
N ASP A 2 7.13 13.88 11.91
CA ASP A 2 7.94 12.73 12.27
C ASP A 2 7.14 11.43 12.43
N GLU A 3 5.98 11.47 13.09
CA GLU A 3 5.17 10.28 13.38
C GLU A 3 4.68 9.52 12.12
N LEU A 4 4.40 10.23 11.02
CA LEU A 4 4.03 9.59 9.76
C LEU A 4 5.24 8.98 9.04
N ALA A 5 6.40 9.65 9.12
CA ALA A 5 7.64 9.15 8.54
C ALA A 5 8.15 7.92 9.30
N ASP A 6 7.92 7.87 10.62
CA ASP A 6 8.22 6.70 11.45
C ASP A 6 7.36 5.51 11.07
N ILE A 7 6.04 5.69 10.94
CA ILE A 7 5.11 4.63 10.51
C ILE A 7 5.45 4.10 9.10
N ILE A 8 5.86 4.98 8.18
CA ILE A 8 6.26 4.58 6.82
C ILE A 8 7.53 3.73 6.86
N ARG A 9 8.57 4.17 7.59
CA ARG A 9 9.84 3.42 7.71
C ARG A 9 9.66 2.06 8.36
N GLU A 10 8.86 1.99 9.42
CA GLU A 10 8.56 0.74 10.12
C GLU A 10 7.81 -0.21 9.19
N TYR A 11 6.80 0.29 8.44
CA TYR A 11 6.09 -0.51 7.44
C TYR A 11 6.97 -0.99 6.29
N GLU A 12 7.85 -0.13 5.76
CA GLU A 12 8.77 -0.49 4.67
C GLU A 12 9.74 -1.59 5.10
N THR A 13 10.30 -1.48 6.31
CA THR A 13 11.21 -2.48 6.88
C THR A 13 10.49 -3.82 7.11
N GLU A 14 9.32 -3.79 7.76
CA GLU A 14 8.51 -4.99 7.99
C GLU A 14 8.04 -5.64 6.67
N ASN A 15 7.77 -4.84 5.63
CA ASN A 15 7.33 -5.35 4.33
C ASN A 15 8.46 -6.06 3.59
N GLU A 16 9.67 -5.51 3.61
CA GLU A 16 10.84 -6.14 2.97
C GLU A 16 11.20 -7.47 3.67
N GLU A 17 11.16 -7.51 5.00
CA GLU A 17 11.32 -8.76 5.77
C GLU A 17 10.21 -9.77 5.45
N PHE A 18 8.98 -9.31 5.29
CA PHE A 18 7.84 -10.16 4.93
C PHE A 18 7.97 -10.74 3.52
N GLU A 19 8.35 -9.93 2.52
CA GLU A 19 8.55 -10.40 1.16
C GLU A 19 9.64 -11.48 1.12
N ASN A 20 10.77 -11.25 1.79
CA ASN A 20 11.84 -12.23 1.89
C ASN A 20 11.38 -13.55 2.54
N LEU A 21 10.64 -13.48 3.66
CA LEU A 21 10.08 -14.65 4.33
C LEU A 21 9.00 -15.35 3.50
N PHE A 22 8.21 -14.60 2.72
CA PHE A 22 7.22 -15.15 1.81
C PHE A 22 7.90 -15.95 0.70
N TYR A 23 8.93 -15.40 0.05
CA TYR A 23 9.69 -16.11 -0.97
C TYR A 23 10.37 -17.36 -0.43
N LEU A 24 10.98 -17.28 0.76
CA LEU A 24 11.56 -18.44 1.44
C LEU A 24 10.52 -19.54 1.71
N CYS A 25 9.38 -19.18 2.31
CA CYS A 25 8.31 -20.14 2.59
C CYS A 25 7.72 -20.75 1.31
N CYS A 26 7.54 -19.95 0.24
CA CYS A 26 7.07 -20.46 -1.05
C CYS A 26 8.05 -21.47 -1.64
N THR A 27 9.35 -21.17 -1.58
CA THR A 27 10.41 -22.06 -2.06
C THR A 27 10.44 -23.36 -1.25
N GLU A 28 10.38 -23.28 0.09
CA GLU A 28 10.33 -24.46 0.97
C GLU A 28 9.10 -25.32 0.68
N VAL A 29 7.94 -24.71 0.40
CA VAL A 29 6.72 -25.44 0.03
C VAL A 29 6.87 -26.16 -1.31
N ASP A 30 7.47 -25.53 -2.31
CA ASP A 30 7.67 -26.13 -3.63
C ASP A 30 8.69 -27.28 -3.57
N GLU A 31 9.79 -27.11 -2.83
CA GLU A 31 10.76 -28.18 -2.58
C GLU A 31 10.11 -29.39 -1.88
N ILE A 32 9.33 -29.16 -0.82
CA ILE A 32 8.60 -30.23 -0.13
C ILE A 32 7.59 -30.91 -1.06
N ARG A 33 6.91 -30.16 -1.94
CA ARG A 33 5.98 -30.74 -2.91
C ARG A 33 6.68 -31.63 -3.92
N ASP A 34 7.85 -31.23 -4.39
CA ASP A 34 8.67 -32.02 -5.30
C ASP A 34 9.18 -33.30 -4.62
N GLU A 35 9.63 -33.22 -3.37
CA GLU A 35 9.98 -34.40 -2.59
C GLU A 35 8.79 -35.36 -2.40
N ILE A 36 7.60 -34.81 -2.08
CA ILE A 36 6.37 -35.62 -1.98
C ILE A 36 6.04 -36.29 -3.31
N LYS A 37 6.25 -35.60 -4.44
CA LYS A 37 6.02 -36.15 -5.77
C LYS A 37 6.96 -37.33 -6.03
N VAL A 38 8.25 -37.17 -5.77
CA VAL A 38 9.25 -38.26 -5.87
C VAL A 38 8.88 -39.44 -4.99
N VAL A 39 8.48 -39.20 -3.74
CA VAL A 39 8.05 -40.27 -2.82
C VAL A 39 6.79 -40.99 -3.34
N LYS A 40 5.80 -40.26 -3.87
CA LYS A 40 4.60 -40.86 -4.47
C LYS A 40 4.92 -41.68 -5.72
N GLU A 41 5.84 -41.20 -6.55
CA GLU A 41 6.32 -41.90 -7.74
C GLU A 41 6.99 -43.22 -7.32
N ASN A 42 7.91 -43.17 -6.36
CA ASN A 42 8.56 -44.34 -5.78
C ASN A 42 7.54 -45.32 -5.17
N GLN A 43 6.55 -44.81 -4.43
CA GLN A 43 5.47 -45.61 -3.85
C GLN A 43 4.59 -46.28 -4.92
N LYS A 44 4.39 -45.65 -6.09
CA LYS A 44 3.64 -46.23 -7.22
C LYS A 44 4.38 -47.42 -7.85
N HIS A 45 5.71 -47.40 -7.83
CA HIS A 45 6.55 -48.49 -8.36
C HIS A 45 6.71 -49.66 -7.38
N LEU A 46 6.53 -49.43 -6.07
CA LEU A 46 6.63 -50.47 -5.03
C LEU A 46 5.67 -51.66 -5.22
N PRO A 47 4.37 -51.49 -5.56
CA PRO A 47 3.45 -52.60 -5.82
C PRO A 47 3.85 -53.48 -7.00
N SER A 48 4.44 -52.89 -8.06
CA SER A 48 5.00 -53.62 -9.20
C SER A 48 6.24 -54.42 -8.81
N ILE A 49 7.12 -53.84 -8.00
CA ILE A 49 8.28 -54.55 -7.43
C ILE A 49 7.81 -55.66 -6.49
N GLN A 50 6.81 -55.42 -5.65
CA GLN A 50 6.16 -56.45 -4.83
C GLN A 50 5.57 -57.55 -5.72
N LYS A 51 4.83 -57.25 -6.80
CA LYS A 51 4.32 -58.32 -7.68
C LYS A 51 5.42 -59.16 -8.34
N VAL A 52 6.55 -58.55 -8.72
CA VAL A 52 7.70 -59.26 -9.32
C VAL A 52 8.45 -60.10 -8.28
N ILE A 53 8.62 -59.59 -7.05
CA ILE A 53 9.30 -60.28 -5.94
C ILE A 53 8.41 -61.35 -5.30
N TYR A 54 7.09 -61.17 -5.22
CA TYR A 54 6.15 -62.14 -4.65
C TYR A 54 5.81 -63.29 -5.60
N ARG A 55 6.02 -63.16 -6.92
CA ARG A 55 5.79 -64.25 -7.87
C ARG A 55 6.72 -65.46 -7.66
N PRO A 56 8.01 -65.28 -7.27
CA PRO A 56 8.85 -66.39 -6.80
C PRO A 56 8.73 -66.70 -5.30
N ILE A 57 8.15 -65.81 -4.47
CA ILE A 57 8.07 -65.97 -2.99
C ILE A 57 6.75 -66.63 -2.52
N SER A 58 5.81 -66.98 -3.40
CA SER A 58 4.72 -67.90 -3.01
C SER A 58 5.21 -69.31 -2.62
N ALA A 59 6.53 -69.56 -2.69
CA ALA A 59 7.21 -70.71 -2.10
C ALA A 59 7.77 -70.44 -0.68
N CYS A 60 7.50 -69.28 -0.06
CA CYS A 60 8.03 -68.93 1.26
C CYS A 60 7.22 -69.51 2.44
N ASP A 61 6.27 -70.42 2.16
CA ASP A 61 5.59 -71.23 3.18
C ASP A 61 6.28 -72.58 3.42
N SER A 62 7.42 -72.87 2.77
CA SER A 62 8.16 -74.11 3.03
C SER A 62 9.68 -73.95 2.90
N SER A 63 10.35 -73.65 4.01
CA SER A 63 11.39 -74.53 4.58
C SER A 63 12.23 -73.80 5.63
N GLU A 64 12.28 -74.42 6.81
CA GLU A 64 13.38 -74.42 7.79
C GLU A 64 13.88 -73.09 8.36
N LYS A 65 13.51 -72.90 9.64
CA LYS A 65 14.33 -72.33 10.73
C LYS A 65 15.66 -71.70 10.30
N SER A 66 15.61 -70.46 9.84
CA SER A 66 16.73 -69.53 9.90
C SER A 66 16.31 -68.40 10.84
N TYR A 67 16.80 -68.47 12.09
CA TYR A 67 16.77 -67.32 12.98
C TYR A 67 17.59 -66.20 12.31
N ASP A 68 17.03 -65.00 12.28
CA ASP A 68 17.60 -63.72 11.80
C ASP A 68 17.36 -63.23 10.35
N ASN A 69 16.69 -63.98 9.47
CA ASN A 69 16.35 -63.43 8.15
C ASN A 69 14.95 -62.80 8.13
N LYS A 70 14.87 -61.48 8.37
CA LYS A 70 13.64 -60.69 8.14
C LYS A 70 13.15 -60.94 6.70
N CYS A 71 11.95 -61.47 6.57
CA CYS A 71 11.32 -61.67 5.27
C CYS A 71 11.25 -60.34 4.49
N ILE A 72 11.62 -60.33 3.21
CA ILE A 72 11.60 -59.13 2.36
C ILE A 72 10.22 -58.42 2.39
N CYS A 73 9.14 -59.20 2.56
CA CYS A 73 7.77 -58.73 2.84
C CYS A 73 7.66 -57.77 4.04
N SER A 74 8.25 -58.13 5.18
CA SER A 74 8.12 -57.33 6.41
C SER A 74 8.95 -56.04 6.32
N THR A 75 10.15 -56.11 5.74
CA THR A 75 11.00 -54.94 5.48
C THR A 75 10.30 -53.93 4.56
N LEU A 76 9.68 -54.37 3.46
CA LEU A 76 8.92 -53.49 2.56
C LEU A 76 7.72 -52.83 3.25
N LYS A 77 7.02 -53.55 4.15
CA LYS A 77 5.90 -52.97 4.91
C LYS A 77 6.37 -51.90 5.89
N GLU A 78 7.51 -52.11 6.55
CA GLU A 78 8.13 -51.11 7.45
C GLU A 78 8.51 -49.84 6.69
N GLU A 79 9.13 -49.97 5.50
CA GLU A 79 9.50 -48.80 4.68
C GLU A 79 8.27 -48.04 4.15
N ILE A 80 7.21 -48.75 3.71
CA ILE A 80 5.95 -48.10 3.34
C ILE A 80 5.35 -47.31 4.51
N TRP A 81 5.43 -47.86 5.73
CA TRP A 81 4.91 -47.20 6.91
C TRP A 81 5.73 -45.95 7.27
N LYS A 82 7.07 -46.01 7.19
CA LYS A 82 7.95 -44.84 7.37
C LYS A 82 7.62 -43.72 6.38
N LEU A 83 7.54 -44.04 5.09
CA LEU A 83 7.20 -43.05 4.06
C LEU A 83 5.82 -42.42 4.28
N ARG A 84 4.83 -43.20 4.74
CA ARG A 84 3.51 -42.66 5.10
C ARG A 84 3.58 -41.68 6.27
N MET A 85 4.35 -42.00 7.31
CA MET A 85 4.53 -41.10 8.45
C MET A 85 5.27 -39.82 8.06
N GLU A 86 6.26 -39.92 7.18
CA GLU A 86 6.98 -38.77 6.64
C GLU A 86 6.06 -37.84 5.84
N ILE A 87 5.21 -38.40 4.95
CA ILE A 87 4.21 -37.63 4.21
C ILE A 87 3.25 -36.90 5.17
N ILE A 88 2.78 -37.58 6.22
CA ILE A 88 1.89 -36.97 7.21
C ILE A 88 2.60 -35.81 7.93
N SER A 89 3.88 -35.98 8.30
CA SER A 89 4.68 -34.94 8.94
C SER A 89 4.87 -33.72 8.02
N LYS A 90 5.27 -33.94 6.76
CA LYS A 90 5.45 -32.89 5.76
C LYS A 90 4.15 -32.14 5.47
N ASN A 91 3.02 -32.84 5.37
CA ASN A 91 1.71 -32.20 5.18
C ASN A 91 1.30 -31.32 6.37
N LYS A 92 1.59 -31.76 7.61
CA LYS A 92 1.33 -30.93 8.80
C LYS A 92 2.21 -29.68 8.80
N ARG A 93 3.47 -29.80 8.37
CA ARG A 93 4.39 -28.66 8.23
C ARG A 93 3.88 -27.66 7.19
N ILE A 94 3.43 -28.14 6.02
CA ILE A 94 2.81 -27.30 4.98
C ILE A 94 1.61 -26.54 5.55
N GLN A 95 0.68 -27.22 6.22
CA GLN A 95 -0.50 -26.56 6.81
C GLN A 95 -0.11 -25.47 7.82
N ALA A 96 0.91 -25.72 8.64
CA ALA A 96 1.40 -24.72 9.59
C ALA A 96 2.00 -23.49 8.89
N LEU A 97 2.76 -23.69 7.82
CA LEU A 97 3.33 -22.60 7.01
C LEU A 97 2.23 -21.82 6.28
N GLU A 98 1.25 -22.49 5.68
CA GLU A 98 0.09 -21.84 5.03
C GLU A 98 -0.68 -20.96 6.02
N LEU A 99 -0.89 -21.43 7.26
CA LEU A 99 -1.51 -20.65 8.33
C LEU A 99 -0.68 -19.41 8.71
N GLN A 100 0.64 -19.52 8.79
CA GLN A 100 1.53 -18.38 9.08
C GLN A 100 1.52 -17.34 7.97
N ILE A 101 1.52 -17.77 6.70
CA ILE A 101 1.39 -16.88 5.55
C ILE A 101 0.03 -16.17 5.60
N HIS A 102 -1.04 -16.90 5.89
CA HIS A 102 -2.39 -16.32 5.91
C HIS A 102 -2.56 -15.28 7.02
N SER A 103 -2.05 -15.55 8.22
CA SER A 103 -2.13 -14.64 9.36
C SER A 103 -1.31 -13.36 9.13
N ARG A 104 -0.11 -13.47 8.56
CA ARG A 104 0.72 -12.31 8.20
C ARG A 104 0.13 -11.49 7.04
N ASN A 105 -0.47 -12.14 6.05
CA ASN A 105 -1.22 -11.44 4.98
C ASN A 105 -2.40 -10.63 5.54
N ALA A 106 -3.06 -11.11 6.60
CA ALA A 106 -4.12 -10.36 7.26
C ALA A 106 -3.57 -9.10 7.95
N LEU A 107 -2.43 -9.19 8.63
CA LEU A 107 -1.74 -8.04 9.23
C LEU A 107 -1.32 -7.01 8.17
N HIS A 108 -0.69 -7.45 7.08
CA HIS A 108 -0.30 -6.57 5.97
C HIS A 108 -1.49 -5.78 5.42
N LYS A 109 -2.65 -6.42 5.23
CA LYS A 109 -3.88 -5.74 4.77
C LYS A 109 -4.37 -4.69 5.76
N ILE A 110 -4.28 -4.94 7.07
CA ILE A 110 -4.67 -3.99 8.11
C ILE A 110 -3.73 -2.76 8.10
N CYS A 111 -2.41 -3.00 8.09
CA CYS A 111 -1.42 -1.92 8.06
C CYS A 111 -1.58 -1.05 6.81
N LYS A 112 -1.71 -1.67 5.63
CA LYS A 112 -1.96 -0.97 4.36
C LYS A 112 -3.21 -0.08 4.43
N LYS A 113 -4.32 -0.57 4.99
CA LYS A 113 -5.56 0.20 5.12
C LYS A 113 -5.38 1.40 6.05
N ARG A 114 -4.67 1.23 7.16
CA ARG A 114 -4.41 2.31 8.13
C ARG A 114 -3.51 3.39 7.54
N LEU A 115 -2.49 2.99 6.79
CA LEU A 115 -1.57 3.90 6.11
C LEU A 115 -2.30 4.73 5.03
N GLN A 116 -3.21 4.11 4.27
CA GLN A 116 -4.09 4.84 3.33
C GLN A 116 -5.01 5.86 4.02
N GLN A 117 -5.57 5.52 5.19
CA GLN A 117 -6.43 6.43 5.95
C GLN A 117 -5.63 7.65 6.45
N LEU A 118 -4.44 7.41 7.00
CA LEU A 118 -3.53 8.46 7.48
C LEU A 118 -3.09 9.38 6.33
N SER A 119 -2.69 8.80 5.19
CA SER A 119 -2.32 9.55 3.99
C SER A 119 -3.45 10.48 3.52
N ARG A 120 -4.70 9.99 3.45
CA ARG A 120 -5.86 10.80 3.09
C ARG A 120 -6.11 11.93 4.09
N ALA A 121 -6.05 11.64 5.39
CA ALA A 121 -6.24 12.64 6.44
C ALA A 121 -5.19 13.76 6.37
N HIS A 122 -3.92 13.39 6.15
CA HIS A 122 -2.84 14.36 5.97
C HIS A 122 -3.00 15.19 4.70
N SER A 123 -3.36 14.56 3.57
CA SER A 123 -3.62 15.28 2.31
C SER A 123 -4.73 16.32 2.47
N TYR A 124 -5.81 15.96 3.17
CA TYR A 124 -6.89 16.90 3.47
C TYR A 124 -6.42 18.06 4.35
N LYS A 125 -5.68 17.77 5.42
CA LYS A 125 -5.13 18.80 6.32
C LYS A 125 -4.20 19.77 5.58
N ILE A 126 -3.33 19.26 4.71
CA ILE A 126 -2.44 20.08 3.88
C ILE A 126 -3.25 20.95 2.92
N SER A 127 -4.25 20.39 2.26
CA SER A 127 -5.10 21.13 1.31
C SER A 127 -5.86 22.27 2.01
N LYS A 128 -6.38 22.01 3.22
CA LYS A 128 -7.05 23.02 4.04
C LYS A 128 -6.09 24.16 4.42
N LEU A 129 -4.88 23.83 4.88
CA LEU A 129 -3.88 24.84 5.23
C LEU A 129 -3.44 25.67 4.02
N LYS A 130 -3.32 25.07 2.83
CA LYS A 130 -3.05 25.81 1.60
C LYS A 130 -4.14 26.82 1.29
N ALA A 131 -5.41 26.41 1.37
CA ALA A 131 -6.54 27.31 1.15
C ALA A 131 -6.58 28.47 2.17
N GLU A 132 -6.29 28.19 3.45
CA GLU A 132 -6.20 29.23 4.49
C GLU A 132 -5.06 30.23 4.20
N ILE A 133 -3.90 29.75 3.76
CA ILE A 133 -2.77 30.61 3.36
C ILE A 133 -3.14 31.49 2.17
N GLU A 134 -3.77 30.93 1.14
CA GLU A 134 -4.23 31.67 -0.04
C GLU A 134 -5.24 32.76 0.32
N GLN A 135 -6.19 32.45 1.22
CA GLN A 135 -7.16 33.43 1.74
C GLN A 135 -6.47 34.59 2.48
N ILE A 136 -5.48 34.28 3.34
CA ILE A 136 -4.73 35.31 4.06
C ILE A 136 -3.93 36.18 3.08
N GLN A 137 -3.26 35.57 2.10
CA GLN A 137 -2.52 36.31 1.07
C GLN A 137 -3.44 37.23 0.26
N MET A 138 -4.63 36.76 -0.10
CA MET A 138 -5.62 37.57 -0.80
C MET A 138 -6.11 38.74 0.05
N ALA A 139 -6.43 38.50 1.33
CA ALA A 139 -6.83 39.56 2.26
C ALA A 139 -5.74 40.63 2.42
N MET A 140 -4.47 40.22 2.51
CA MET A 140 -3.34 41.16 2.56
C MET A 140 -3.21 42.01 1.29
N LEU A 141 -3.42 41.43 0.11
CA LEU A 141 -3.41 42.19 -1.15
C LEU A 141 -4.55 43.20 -1.21
N CYS A 142 -5.75 42.82 -0.77
CA CYS A 142 -6.90 43.74 -0.70
C CYS A 142 -6.64 44.91 0.25
N ILE A 143 -6.01 44.66 1.41
CA ILE A 143 -5.63 45.74 2.35
C ILE A 143 -4.64 46.70 1.69
N LYS A 144 -3.57 46.18 1.07
CA LYS A 144 -2.58 47.02 0.38
C LYS A 144 -3.16 47.82 -0.78
N ALA A 145 -4.09 47.23 -1.54
CA ALA A 145 -4.79 47.92 -2.60
C ALA A 145 -5.60 49.10 -2.05
N LYS A 146 -6.31 48.89 -0.94
CA LYS A 146 -7.07 49.94 -0.27
C LYS A 146 -6.17 51.05 0.28
N GLU A 147 -5.06 50.70 0.92
CA GLU A 147 -4.07 51.70 1.38
C GLU A 147 -3.51 52.54 0.22
N CYS A 148 -3.38 51.95 -0.97
CA CYS A 148 -2.96 52.67 -2.17
C CYS A 148 -4.07 53.60 -2.70
N GLU A 149 -5.32 53.12 -2.75
CA GLU A 149 -6.49 53.93 -3.11
C GLU A 149 -6.64 55.14 -2.16
N ASP A 150 -6.58 54.90 -0.85
CA ASP A 150 -6.71 55.93 0.17
C ASP A 150 -5.60 57.00 0.05
N LYS A 151 -4.36 56.60 -0.26
CA LYS A 151 -3.24 57.54 -0.54
C LYS A 151 -3.48 58.38 -1.78
N MET A 152 -3.92 57.78 -2.88
CA MET A 152 -4.22 58.53 -4.11
C MET A 152 -5.34 59.56 -3.88
N ILE A 153 -6.38 59.20 -3.12
CA ILE A 153 -7.45 60.13 -2.76
C ILE A 153 -6.90 61.30 -1.95
N TYR A 154 -6.08 61.02 -0.93
CA TYR A 154 -5.45 62.05 -0.10
C TYR A 154 -4.57 63.01 -0.91
N GLU A 155 -3.74 62.49 -1.83
CA GLU A 155 -2.89 63.32 -2.72
C GLU A 155 -3.72 64.22 -3.65
N ILE A 156 -4.86 63.73 -4.15
CA ILE A 156 -5.81 64.53 -4.94
C ILE A 156 -6.45 65.64 -4.07
N GLU A 157 -6.82 65.33 -2.83
CA GLU A 157 -7.45 66.29 -1.92
C GLU A 157 -6.50 67.39 -1.45
N GLU A 158 -5.23 67.08 -1.17
CA GLU A 158 -4.22 68.10 -0.85
C GLU A 158 -3.89 68.98 -2.07
N GLY A 159 -3.79 68.40 -3.27
CA GLY A 159 -3.51 69.14 -4.52
C GLY A 159 -4.66 70.04 -4.99
N GLU A 160 -5.90 69.76 -4.60
CA GLU A 160 -7.06 70.64 -4.87
C GLU A 160 -7.18 71.81 -3.88
N SER A 161 -6.52 71.77 -2.71
CA SER A 161 -6.52 72.92 -1.78
C SER A 161 -5.69 74.11 -2.27
N ASP A 162 -4.78 73.88 -3.22
CA ASP A 162 -3.95 74.89 -3.89
C ASP A 162 -4.60 75.45 -5.18
N LEU A 163 -5.77 74.94 -5.58
CA LEU A 163 -6.47 75.30 -6.82
C LEU A 163 -7.93 75.71 -6.54
N GLU A 164 -8.12 76.81 -5.81
CA GLU A 164 -9.34 77.61 -5.95
C GLU A 164 -9.36 78.27 -7.34
N GLU A 165 -10.51 78.17 -8.00
CA GLU A 165 -10.88 78.69 -9.33
C GLU A 165 -10.35 77.94 -10.57
N CYS A 166 -11.13 76.98 -11.07
CA CYS A 166 -11.60 77.03 -12.46
C CYS A 166 -12.73 76.01 -12.75
N ASN A 167 -13.76 76.48 -13.46
CA ASN A 167 -14.94 75.72 -13.90
C ASN A 167 -14.58 74.65 -14.96
N LEU A 168 -14.01 73.53 -14.54
CA LEU A 168 -13.82 72.35 -15.38
C LEU A 168 -14.61 71.18 -14.81
N ILE A 169 -15.23 70.40 -15.71
CA ILE A 169 -15.92 69.14 -15.40
C ILE A 169 -15.00 68.34 -14.47
N SER A 170 -15.45 68.13 -13.22
CA SER A 170 -14.58 67.66 -12.15
C SER A 170 -13.93 66.32 -12.54
N PRO A 171 -12.58 66.23 -12.59
CA PRO A 171 -11.84 64.98 -12.83
C PRO A 171 -12.27 63.83 -11.90
N LYS A 172 -12.85 64.17 -10.74
CA LYS A 172 -13.48 63.22 -9.81
C LYS A 172 -14.55 62.34 -10.44
N LYS A 173 -15.27 62.79 -11.47
CA LYS A 173 -16.37 61.99 -12.06
C LYS A 173 -15.83 60.91 -13.00
N GLU A 174 -14.86 61.25 -13.86
CA GLU A 174 -14.20 60.31 -14.77
C GLU A 174 -13.37 59.27 -14.02
N ILE A 175 -12.54 59.70 -13.06
CA ILE A 175 -11.68 58.77 -12.30
C ILE A 175 -12.54 57.78 -11.49
N LYS A 176 -13.68 58.23 -10.95
CA LYS A 176 -14.58 57.37 -10.17
C LYS A 176 -15.32 56.37 -11.05
N GLU A 177 -15.64 56.73 -12.30
CA GLU A 177 -16.19 55.80 -13.30
C GLU A 177 -15.14 54.77 -13.75
N GLU A 178 -13.89 55.18 -13.97
CA GLU A 178 -12.80 54.25 -14.32
C GLU A 178 -12.49 53.27 -13.20
N ILE A 179 -12.40 53.74 -11.95
CA ILE A 179 -12.19 52.87 -10.78
C ILE A 179 -13.35 51.88 -10.65
N GLN A 180 -14.59 52.34 -10.86
CA GLN A 180 -15.76 51.47 -10.80
C GLN A 180 -15.77 50.43 -11.93
N ASP A 181 -15.34 50.79 -13.14
CA ASP A 181 -15.27 49.88 -14.28
C ASP A 181 -14.16 48.82 -14.09
N ILE A 182 -12.99 49.21 -13.56
CA ILE A 182 -11.93 48.28 -13.18
C ILE A 182 -12.39 47.31 -12.09
N ARG A 183 -13.11 47.82 -11.07
CA ARG A 183 -13.68 47.00 -9.99
C ARG A 183 -14.66 45.95 -10.52
N ASN A 184 -15.53 46.34 -11.45
CA ASN A 184 -16.50 45.44 -12.08
C ASN A 184 -15.81 44.36 -12.92
N LYS A 185 -14.76 44.70 -13.68
CA LYS A 185 -13.97 43.74 -14.46
C LYS A 185 -13.26 42.73 -13.57
N LEU A 186 -12.70 43.18 -12.44
CA LEU A 186 -12.07 42.30 -11.44
C LEU A 186 -13.09 41.34 -10.81
N LEU A 187 -14.26 41.83 -10.41
CA LEU A 187 -15.33 40.99 -9.85
C LEU A 187 -15.82 39.90 -10.84
N LEU A 188 -16.00 40.26 -12.11
CA LEU A 188 -16.37 39.31 -13.16
C LEU A 188 -15.30 38.22 -13.37
N SER A 189 -14.02 38.60 -13.34
CA SER A 189 -12.92 37.65 -13.48
C SER A 189 -12.76 36.70 -12.28
N LEU A 190 -13.19 37.12 -11.08
CA LEU A 190 -13.22 36.29 -9.88
C LEU A 190 -14.37 35.27 -9.92
N ASN A 191 -15.58 35.68 -10.32
CA ASN A 191 -16.73 34.77 -10.44
C ASN A 191 -16.52 33.67 -11.51
N LEU A 192 -15.77 33.96 -12.57
CA LEU A 192 -15.43 32.96 -13.60
C LEU A 192 -14.42 31.91 -13.10
N ARG A 193 -13.64 32.19 -12.05
CA ARG A 193 -12.73 31.21 -11.42
C ARG A 193 -13.46 30.28 -10.44
N GLU A 194 -14.53 30.74 -9.79
CA GLU A 194 -15.32 29.90 -8.88
C GLU A 194 -16.16 28.83 -9.60
N HIS A 195 -16.45 28.99 -10.90
CA HIS A 195 -17.18 28.00 -11.71
C HIS A 195 -16.29 27.05 -12.52
N ALA A 196 -14.96 27.18 -12.43
CA ALA A 196 -13.99 26.35 -13.16
C ALA A 196 -13.30 25.30 -12.28
N ILE A 197 -13.73 25.14 -11.02
CA ILE A 197 -13.23 24.14 -10.05
C ILE A 197 -14.27 23.04 -9.86
#